data_AF-A0A6I3LSG7-F1
#
_entry.id   AF-A0A6I3LSG7-F1
#
_cell.length_a   1.000
_cell.length_b   1.000
_cell.length_c   1.000
_cell.angle_alpha   90.00
_cell.angle_beta   90.00
_cell.angle_gamma   90.00
#
_symmetry.space_group_name_H-M   'P 1'
#
loop_
_entity.id
_entity.type
_entity.pdbx_description
1 polymer ?
#
loop_
_entity_poly.entity_id
_entity_poly.type
_entity_poly.pdbx_seq_one_letter_code
_entity_poly.pdbx_strand_id
1 'polypeptide(L)' 'MKYALLLLFVFLTSFCPPETTVYLCGPTGAKRYHYNASCRGLSSCNHEITKVTLKKAQG' A
#
# COMPACT_ATOMS: atom_id res chain seq x y z
N MET A 1 -17.69 -35.53 -12.28
CA MET A 1 -17.94 -34.09 -12.04
C MET A 1 -18.25 -33.75 -10.58
N LYS A 2 -17.62 -34.39 -9.56
CA LYS A 2 -17.97 -34.13 -8.14
C LYS A 2 -17.13 -33.01 -7.50
N TYR A 3 -15.91 -32.81 -7.96
CA TYR A 3 -14.95 -31.86 -7.36
C TYR A 3 -14.72 -30.60 -8.20
N ALA A 4 -15.43 -30.44 -9.33
CA ALA A 4 -15.26 -29.29 -10.21
C ALA A 4 -15.58 -27.96 -9.50
N LEU A 5 -16.60 -27.95 -8.65
CA LEU A 5 -16.95 -26.79 -7.81
C LEU A 5 -15.89 -26.48 -6.75
N LEU A 6 -15.26 -27.52 -6.17
CA LEU A 6 -14.17 -27.35 -5.21
C LEU A 6 -12.91 -26.78 -5.89
N LEU A 7 -12.58 -27.26 -7.10
CA LEU A 7 -11.48 -26.71 -7.89
C LEU A 7 -11.73 -25.24 -8.29
N LEU A 8 -12.95 -24.90 -8.70
CA LEU A 8 -13.33 -23.53 -9.02
C LEU A 8 -13.17 -22.59 -7.80
N PHE A 9 -13.56 -23.06 -6.61
CA PHE A 9 -13.45 -22.28 -5.37
C PHE A 9 -12.00 -21.94 -5.01
N VAL A 10 -11.06 -22.88 -5.19
CA VAL A 10 -9.63 -22.65 -4.91
C VAL A 10 -9.03 -21.58 -5.82
N PHE A 11 -9.43 -21.53 -7.10
CA PHE A 11 -8.95 -20.49 -8.02
C PHE A 11 -9.47 -19.10 -7.68
N LEU A 12 -10.72 -19.00 -7.19
CA LEU A 12 -11.35 -17.72 -6.84
C LEU A 12 -10.72 -17.06 -5.60
N THR A 13 -10.13 -17.83 -4.69
CA THR A 13 -9.57 -17.30 -3.43
C THR A 13 -8.10 -16.90 -3.51
N SER A 14 -7.41 -17.11 -4.65
CA SER A 14 -5.96 -16.86 -4.77
C SER A 14 -5.58 -15.39 -5.04
N PHE A 15 -6.53 -14.46 -5.04
CA PHE A 15 -6.23 -13.05 -5.29
C PHE A 15 -5.52 -12.41 -4.10
N CYS A 16 -4.25 -12.05 -4.29
CA CYS A 16 -3.50 -11.21 -3.38
C CYS A 16 -3.34 -9.82 -4.00
N PRO A 17 -3.95 -8.75 -3.44
CA PRO A 17 -3.80 -7.41 -3.98
C PRO A 17 -2.35 -6.93 -3.82
N PRO A 18 -1.80 -6.21 -4.81
CA PRO A 18 -0.43 -5.69 -4.72
C PRO A 18 -0.32 -4.67 -3.57
N GLU A 19 0.80 -4.73 -2.85
CA GLU A 19 1.06 -3.75 -1.80
C GLU A 19 1.26 -2.36 -2.39
N THR A 20 0.42 -1.41 -1.99
CA THR A 20 0.55 -0.01 -2.40
C THR A 20 1.66 0.64 -1.58
N THR A 21 2.62 1.27 -2.25
CA THR A 21 3.68 2.04 -1.59
C THR A 21 3.34 3.53 -1.57
N VAL A 22 3.65 4.18 -0.45
CA VAL A 22 3.41 5.60 -0.22
C VAL A 22 4.65 6.23 0.44
N TYR A 23 4.72 7.55 0.42
CA TYR A 23 5.81 8.37 0.93
C TYR A 23 5.34 9.14 2.16
N LEU A 24 6.05 8.99 3.26
CA LEU A 24 5.85 9.78 4.47
C LEU A 24 6.81 10.97 4.45
N CYS A 25 6.32 12.14 4.87
CA CYS A 25 7.13 13.31 5.15
C CYS A 25 7.20 13.46 6.68
N GLY A 26 8.35 13.12 7.28
CA GLY A 26 8.52 13.08 8.73
C GLY A 26 8.38 11.68 9.35
N PRO A 27 8.20 11.58 10.68
CA PRO A 27 8.26 10.30 11.39
C PRO A 27 7.17 9.32 10.94
N THR A 28 7.45 8.02 11.11
CA THR A 28 6.46 6.95 10.93
C THR A 28 5.23 7.21 11.80
N GLY A 29 4.06 7.30 11.19
CA GLY A 29 2.80 7.69 11.86
C GLY A 29 2.36 9.14 11.64
N ALA A 30 3.03 9.88 10.74
CA ALA A 30 2.54 11.18 10.30
C ALA A 30 1.08 11.07 9.82
N LYS A 31 0.22 12.03 10.24
CA LYS A 31 -1.22 12.06 9.91
C LYS A 31 -1.53 12.05 8.41
N ARG A 32 -0.52 12.28 7.55
CA ARG A 32 -0.66 12.39 6.09
C ARG A 32 0.51 11.68 5.40
N TYR A 33 0.20 10.98 4.31
CA TYR A 33 1.15 10.32 3.42
C TYR A 33 0.87 10.71 1.96
N HIS A 34 1.85 10.54 1.09
CA HIS A 34 1.80 10.92 -0.32
C HIS A 34 1.88 9.68 -1.22
N TYR A 35 0.97 9.54 -2.19
CA TYR A 35 0.97 8.40 -3.11
C TYR A 35 2.02 8.49 -4.22
N ASN A 36 2.58 9.68 -4.44
CA ASN A 36 3.51 9.94 -5.54
C ASN A 36 4.76 10.67 -5.01
N ALA A 37 5.93 10.25 -5.48
CA ALA A 37 7.21 10.90 -5.21
C ALA A 37 7.27 12.34 -5.76
N SER A 38 6.53 12.64 -6.84
CA SER A 38 6.45 13.99 -7.42
C SER A 38 5.29 14.82 -6.89
N CYS A 39 4.68 14.44 -5.78
CA CYS A 39 3.65 15.24 -5.14
C CYS A 39 4.23 16.60 -4.72
N ARG A 40 3.62 17.72 -5.16
CA ARG A 40 4.07 19.09 -4.82
C ARG A 40 4.31 19.29 -3.32
N GLY A 41 3.43 18.75 -2.47
CA GLY A 41 3.58 18.84 -1.01
C GLY A 41 4.75 18.02 -0.46
N LEU A 42 5.08 16.90 -1.11
CA LEU A 42 6.25 16.09 -0.77
C LEU A 42 7.54 16.79 -1.22
N SER A 43 7.54 17.42 -2.40
CA SER A 43 8.70 18.19 -2.88
C SER A 43 9.05 19.39 -1.99
N SER A 44 8.08 19.95 -1.26
CA SER A 44 8.30 20.99 -0.25
C SER A 44 8.58 20.46 1.16
N CYS A 45 8.71 19.14 1.33
CA CYS A 45 8.96 18.53 2.63
C CYS A 45 10.38 18.89 3.12
N ASN A 46 10.47 19.42 4.34
CA ASN A 46 11.75 19.71 5.01
C ASN A 46 12.19 18.61 5.99
N HIS A 47 11.48 17.47 6.01
CA HIS A 47 11.79 16.33 6.88
C HIS A 47 12.28 15.15 6.05
N GLU A 48 12.74 14.11 6.73
CA GLU A 48 13.08 12.84 6.09
C GLU A 48 11.87 12.28 5.32
N ILE A 49 12.11 11.83 4.09
CA ILE A 49 11.11 11.18 3.26
C ILE A 49 11.34 9.68 3.31
N THR A 50 10.38 8.94 3.87
CA THR A 50 10.46 7.48 3.97
C THR A 50 9.42 6.81 3.08
N LYS A 51 9.83 5.82 2.28
CA LYS A 51 8.92 4.99 1.50
C LYS A 51 8.42 3.82 2.34
N VAL A 52 7.10 3.70 2.50
CA VAL A 52 6.46 2.64 3.30
C VAL A 52 5.29 2.04 2.55
N THR A 53 4.76 0.90 3.03
CA THR A 53 3.49 0.37 2.53
C THR A 53 2.33 1.21 3.08
N LEU A 54 1.25 1.32 2.31
CA LEU A 54 0.03 2.01 2.73
C LEU A 54 -0.50 1.45 4.05
N LYS A 55 -0.46 0.12 4.21
CA LYS A 55 -0.82 -0.57 5.46
C LYS A 55 0.00 -0.06 6.65
N LYS A 56 1.32 0.09 6.49
CA LYS A 56 2.20 0.64 7.54
C LYS A 56 1.97 2.13 7.80
N ALA A 57 1.54 2.88 6.78
CA ALA A 57 1.23 4.30 6.93
C ALA A 57 -0.11 4.56 7.66
N GLN A 58 -1.03 3.60 7.61
CA GLN A 58 -2.36 3.71 8.23
C GLN A 58 -2.37 3.40 9.75
N GLY A 59 -1.31 2.76 10.27
CA GLY A 59 -1.21 2.36 11.68
C GLY A 59 -1.83 0.99 11.93
#